data_AF-A0A1Z9Z269-F1
#
_entry.id   AF-A0A1Z9Z269-F1
#
_cell.length_a   1.000
_cell.length_b   1.000
_cell.length_c   1.000
_cell.angle_alpha   90.00
_cell.angle_beta   90.00
_cell.angle_gamma   90.00
#
_symmetry.space_group_name_H-M   'P 1'
#
loop_
_entity.id
_entity.type
_entity.pdbx_description
1 polymer ?
#
loop_
_entity_poly.entity_id
_entity_poly.type
_entity_poly.pdbx_seq_one_letter_code
_entity_poly.pdbx_strand_id
1 'polypeptide(L)' 'MAGLSIWHVLIFAIVVLLLFGTSKLKNLGKDVGGAIKDFKKTVREDEVDPKLIEHANTSETTGTESKSQLKG' A
#
# COMPACT_ATOMS: atom_id res chain seq x y z
N MET A 1 7.66 32.27 -13.69
CA MET A 1 7.82 30.82 -13.53
C MET A 1 6.59 30.27 -12.81
N ALA A 2 5.65 29.67 -13.54
CA ALA A 2 4.45 29.09 -12.94
C ALA A 2 4.85 27.85 -12.13
N GLY A 3 4.98 28.00 -10.81
CA GLY A 3 5.26 26.89 -9.91
C GLY A 3 4.10 25.90 -9.92
N LEU A 4 4.41 24.62 -9.75
CA LEU A 4 3.43 23.57 -9.54
C LEU A 4 2.66 23.89 -8.24
N SER A 5 1.56 24.62 -8.38
CA SER A 5 0.68 24.93 -7.26
C SER A 5 -0.03 23.64 -6.85
N ILE A 6 -0.09 23.39 -5.54
CA ILE A 6 -0.74 22.22 -4.93
C ILE A 6 -2.17 22.00 -5.48
N TRP A 7 -2.87 23.08 -5.84
CA TRP A 7 -4.19 23.03 -6.48
C TRP A 7 -4.21 22.30 -7.83
N HIS A 8 -3.15 22.43 -8.63
CA HIS A 8 -3.06 21.75 -9.92
C HIS A 8 -2.80 20.26 -9.73
N VAL A 9 -1.96 19.90 -8.75
CA VAL A 9 -1.66 18.50 -8.43
C VAL A 9 -2.92 17.78 -7.93
N LEU A 10 -3.75 18.45 -7.12
CA LEU A 10 -5.00 17.87 -6.62
C LEU A 10 -6.01 17.61 -7.74
N ILE A 11 -6.22 18.59 -8.63
CA ILE A 11 -7.10 18.42 -9.81
C ILE A 11 -6.56 17.31 -10.72
N PHE A 12 -5.25 17.29 -10.96
CA PHE A 12 -4.62 16.27 -11.80
C PHE A 12 -4.79 14.86 -11.23
N ALA A 13 -4.62 14.69 -9.92
CA ALA A 13 -4.83 13.42 -9.24
C ALA A 13 -6.27 12.89 -9.41
N ILE A 14 -7.27 13.78 -9.33
CA ILE A 14 -8.68 13.40 -9.56
C ILE A 14 -8.89 12.91 -11.00
N VAL A 15 -8.34 13.61 -11.99
CA VAL A 15 -8.46 13.22 -13.41
C VAL A 15 -7.81 11.85 -13.65
N VAL A 16 -6.61 11.61 -13.10
CA VAL A 16 -5.92 10.31 -13.21
C VAL A 16 -6.72 9.19 -12.53
N LEU A 17 -7.28 9.45 -11.34
CA LEU A 17 -8.13 8.49 -10.63
C LEU A 17 -9.40 8.11 -11.43
N LEU A 18 -9.98 9.06 -12.17
CA LEU A 18 -11.14 8.80 -13.03
C LEU A 18 -10.77 8.02 -14.30
N LEU A 19 -9.63 8.31 -14.92
CA LEU A 19 -9.16 7.62 -16.13
C LEU A 19 -8.75 6.16 -15.86
N PHE A 20 -7.98 5.94 -14.80
CA PHE A 20 -7.48 4.61 -14.46
C PHE A 20 -8.47 3.82 -13.58
N GLY A 21 -9.41 4.51 -12.94
CA GLY A 21 -10.29 3.97 -11.92
C GLY A 21 -9.57 3.70 -10.60
N THR A 22 -10.29 3.81 -9.49
CA THR A 22 -9.73 3.61 -8.14
C THR A 22 -9.31 2.16 -7.87
N SER A 23 -9.88 1.19 -8.60
CA SER A 23 -9.61 -0.24 -8.39
C SER A 23 -8.18 -0.63 -8.77
N LYS A 24 -7.69 -0.13 -9.92
CA LYS A 24 -6.30 -0.36 -10.37
C LYS A 24 -5.31 0.38 -9.47
N LEU A 25 -5.61 1.64 -9.13
CA LEU A 25 -4.76 2.45 -8.26
C LEU A 25 -4.69 1.90 -6.83
N LYS A 26 -5.76 1.31 -6.31
CA LYS A 26 -5.78 0.67 -4.99
C LYS A 26 -4.90 -0.57 -4.93
N ASN A 27 -4.97 -1.44 -5.93
CA ASN A 27 -4.16 -2.66 -5.95
C ASN A 27 -2.66 -2.30 -6.10
N LEU A 28 -2.33 -1.42 -7.06
CA LEU A 28 -0.95 -0.97 -7.26
C LEU A 28 -0.44 -0.13 -6.08
N GLY A 29 -1.30 0.69 -5.49
CA GLY A 29 -0.99 1.48 -4.31
C GLY A 29 -0.80 0.65 -3.04
N LYS A 30 -1.44 -0.52 -2.92
CA LYS A 30 -1.20 -1.45 -1.81
C LYS A 30 0.20 -2.07 -1.92
N ASP A 31 0.60 -2.48 -3.11
CA ASP A 31 1.91 -3.10 -3.35
C ASP A 31 3.05 -2.09 -3.19
N VAL A 32 2.92 -0.94 -3.85
CA VAL A 32 3.92 0.14 -3.79
C VAL A 32 3.91 0.81 -2.41
N GLY A 33 2.73 1.05 -1.84
CA GLY A 33 2.58 1.64 -0.51
C GLY A 33 3.12 0.75 0.61
N GLY A 34 3.00 -0.57 0.48
CA GLY A 34 3.63 -1.53 1.39
C GLY A 34 5.16 -1.38 1.40
N ALA A 35 5.78 -1.43 0.21
CA ALA A 35 7.23 -1.29 0.08
C ALA A 35 7.75 0.05 0.62
N ILE A 36 7.04 1.15 0.38
CA ILE A 36 7.42 2.48 0.88
C ILE A 36 7.19 2.59 2.40
N LYS A 37 6.15 1.95 2.94
CA LYS A 37 5.89 1.89 4.39
C LYS A 37 7.01 1.18 5.12
N ASP A 38 7.44 0.04 4.60
CA ASP A 38 8.54 -0.74 5.17
C ASP A 38 9.87 0.01 5.06
N PHE A 39 10.15 0.63 3.91
CA PHE A 39 11.32 1.50 3.73
C PHE A 39 11.35 2.67 4.73
N LYS A 40 10.23 3.34 4.94
CA LYS A 40 10.12 4.42 5.94
C LYS A 40 10.26 3.89 7.37
N LYS A 41 9.82 2.66 7.64
CA LYS A 41 9.93 2.02 8.97
C LYS A 41 11.39 1.72 9.30
N THR A 42 12.14 1.12 8.37
CA THR A 42 13.58 0.85 8.54
C THR A 42 14.38 2.14 8.68
N VAL A 43 14.14 3.14 7.84
CA VAL A 43 14.83 4.44 7.92
C VAL A 43 14.56 5.16 9.25
N ARG A 44 13.40 4.91 9.88
CA ARG A 44 13.06 5.47 11.20
C ARG A 44 13.55 4.62 12.37
N GLU A 45 13.65 3.30 12.21
CA GLU A 45 14.23 2.40 13.22
C GLU A 45 15.73 2.64 13.38
N ASP A 46 16.43 3.05 12.32
CA ASP A 46 17.86 3.41 12.38
C ASP A 46 18.14 4.69 13.22
N GLU A 47 17.13 5.51 13.51
CA GLU A 47 17.24 6.68 14.39
C GLU A 47 16.74 6.43 15.83
N VAL A 48 16.15 5.25 16.15
CA VAL A 48 15.62 4.95 17.49
C VAL A 48 15.68 3.43 17.83
N ASP A 49 16.58 3.05 18.74
CA ASP A 49 16.76 1.69 19.30
C ASP A 49 15.49 1.16 20.05
N PRO A 50 15.32 -0.16 20.27
CA PRO A 50 14.26 -0.94 19.61
C PRO A 50 13.54 -1.84 20.62
N LYS A 51 12.30 -1.56 21.02
CA LYS A 51 11.58 -2.55 21.87
C LYS A 51 10.06 -2.58 21.85
N LEU A 52 9.37 -1.84 20.98
CA LEU A 52 7.91 -1.69 21.13
C LEU A 52 7.08 -1.66 19.84
N ILE A 53 7.60 -2.04 18.67
CA ILE A 53 6.76 -2.18 17.47
C ILE A 53 6.35 -3.63 17.25
N GLU A 54 5.74 -4.22 18.28
CA GLU A 54 4.90 -5.41 18.15
C GLU A 54 3.44 -4.91 18.08
N HIS A 55 2.65 -5.46 17.17
CA HIS A 55 1.25 -5.12 16.87
C HIS A 55 0.98 -3.88 16.01
N ALA A 56 1.11 -4.04 14.68
CA ALA A 56 0.25 -3.30 13.76
C ALA A 56 -0.10 -4.13 12.52
N ASN A 57 -1.11 -5.00 12.71
CA ASN A 57 -2.10 -5.44 11.73
C ASN A 57 -1.71 -6.57 10.74
N THR A 58 -1.87 -7.80 11.22
CA THR A 58 -2.38 -8.91 10.41
C THR A 58 -3.77 -8.55 9.88
N SER A 59 -3.92 -8.49 8.56
CA SER A 59 -5.21 -8.70 7.91
C SER A 59 -5.05 -9.50 6.61
N GLU A 60 -5.35 -10.79 6.77
CA GLU A 60 -6.16 -11.61 5.86
C GLU A 60 -5.48 -12.28 4.66
N THR A 61 -4.88 -13.44 4.95
CA THR A 61 -5.00 -14.64 4.12
C THR A 61 -6.41 -15.21 4.26
N THR A 62 -7.25 -15.11 3.24
CA THR A 62 -8.44 -15.95 3.04
C THR A 62 -8.73 -16.12 1.54
N GLY A 63 -8.07 -17.10 0.94
CA GLY A 63 -8.39 -17.67 -0.37
C GLY A 63 -8.29 -19.18 -0.26
N THR A 64 -9.43 -19.81 0.01
CA THR A 64 -9.61 -21.24 0.24
C THR A 64 -9.23 -22.06 -1.00
N GLU A 65 -8.02 -22.60 -1.03
CA GLU A 65 -7.65 -23.77 -1.83
C GLU A 65 -7.26 -24.90 -0.88
N SER A 66 -8.21 -25.80 -0.60
CA SER A 66 -7.95 -27.25 -0.47
C SER A 66 -9.23 -27.97 -0.04
N LYS A 67 -9.94 -28.57 -1.01
CA LYS A 67 -10.56 -29.90 -0.86
C LYS A 67 -10.94 -30.46 -2.23
N SER A 68 -9.93 -30.67 -3.07
CA SER A 68 -9.90 -31.72 -4.08
C SER A 68 -8.78 -32.69 -3.69
N GLN A 69 -8.91 -33.97 -4.03
CA GLN A 69 -8.22 -35.17 -3.50
C GLN A 69 -9.04 -35.84 -2.39
N LEU A 70 -10.00 -36.73 -2.66
CA LEU A 70 -10.01 -37.96 -3.48
C LEU A 70 -9.28 -39.15 -2.80
N LYS A 71 -10.09 -40.05 -2.23
CA LYS A 71 -10.05 -41.53 -2.37
C LYS A 71 -8.95 -42.32 -1.63
N GLY A 72 -9.40 -43.36 -0.92
CA GLY A 72 -8.59 -44.41 -0.32
C GLY A 72 -9.33 -45.05 0.83
#